data_AF-A0AAW5LID5-F1
#
_entry.id   AF-A0AAW5LID5-F1
#
_cell.length_a   1.000
_cell.length_b   1.000
_cell.length_c   1.000
_cell.angle_alpha   90.00
_cell.angle_beta   90.00
_cell.angle_gamma   90.00
#
_symmetry.space_group_name_H-M   'P 1'
#
loop_
_entity.id
_entity.type
_entity.pdbx_description
1 polymer ?
#
loop_
_entity_poly.entity_id
_entity_poly.type
_entity_poly.pdbx_seq_one_letter_code
_entity_poly.pdbx_strand_id
1 'polypeptide(L)'
;MPTIKKEKTMIAREFINFGLEKNIKNLITHAISGEYRENAIIHFNSDGIPIVSENVRTYHMYKVEIEEPITERTNLDTLIEVRESGTVHIHYDTSIREEERDSTVEFHTLIEGKLVLIWDREEGLVE
;
A
#
# COMPACT_ATOMS: atom_id res chain seq x y z
N MET A 1 8.20 12.08 2.45
CA MET A 1 8.60 10.68 2.32
C MET A 1 7.69 10.13 1.25
N PRO A 2 8.22 9.55 0.16
CA PRO A 2 7.40 9.03 -0.92
C PRO A 2 6.37 8.02 -0.41
N THR A 3 5.15 8.11 -0.94
CA THR A 3 4.05 7.19 -0.62
C THR A 3 3.64 6.43 -1.87
N ILE A 4 3.15 5.21 -1.68
CA ILE A 4 2.62 4.37 -2.75
C ILE A 4 1.20 3.93 -2.41
N LYS A 5 0.34 3.92 -3.43
CA LYS A 5 -0.99 3.34 -3.32
C LYS A 5 -0.90 1.83 -3.34
N LYS A 6 -1.46 1.20 -2.31
CA LYS A 6 -1.56 -0.26 -2.22
C LYS A 6 -3.00 -0.67 -1.98
N GLU A 7 -3.39 -1.72 -2.67
CA GLU A 7 -4.64 -2.39 -2.40
C GLU A 7 -4.45 -3.40 -1.28
N LYS A 8 -5.24 -3.27 -0.21
CA LYS A 8 -5.31 -4.28 0.85
C LYS A 8 -6.67 -4.95 0.82
N THR A 9 -6.64 -6.28 0.92
CA THR A 9 -7.84 -7.10 1.09
C THR A 9 -7.83 -7.66 2.50
N MET A 10 -8.92 -7.44 3.23
CA MET A 10 -9.03 -7.76 4.66
C MET A 10 -10.41 -8.38 4.95
N ILE A 11 -10.51 -9.24 5.96
CA ILE A 11 -11.84 -9.65 6.45
C ILE A 11 -12.54 -8.48 7.14
N ALA A 12 -13.87 -8.55 7.27
CA ALA A 12 -14.69 -7.49 7.87
C ALA A 12 -14.12 -6.91 9.19
N ARG A 13 -13.69 -7.77 10.11
CA ARG A 13 -13.14 -7.36 11.41
C ARG A 13 -11.83 -6.59 11.27
N GLU A 14 -10.93 -7.09 10.44
CA GLU A 14 -9.63 -6.44 10.19
C GLU A 14 -9.83 -5.09 9.52
N PHE A 15 -10.73 -5.02 8.54
CA PHE A 15 -11.04 -3.78 7.84
C PHE A 15 -11.62 -2.71 8.77
N ILE A 16 -12.52 -3.08 9.69
CA ILE A 16 -13.07 -2.16 10.70
C ILE A 16 -11.96 -1.63 11.61
N ASN A 17 -11.13 -2.51 12.17
CA ASN A 17 -10.03 -2.11 13.04
C ASN A 17 -9.03 -1.20 12.31
N PHE A 18 -8.65 -1.58 11.09
CA PHE A 18 -7.77 -0.80 10.25
C PHE A 18 -8.34 0.59 9.96
N GLY A 19 -9.63 0.69 9.62
CA GLY A 19 -10.28 1.98 9.37
C GLY A 19 -10.34 2.87 10.60
N LEU A 20 -10.51 2.30 11.79
CA LEU A 20 -10.42 3.05 13.05
C LEU A 20 -8.98 3.53 13.33
N GLU A 21 -7.98 2.67 13.17
CA GLU A 21 -6.56 3.01 13.37
C GLU A 21 -6.07 4.10 12.41
N LYS A 22 -6.54 4.05 11.15
CA LYS A 22 -6.20 5.04 10.11
C LYS A 22 -7.16 6.23 10.04
N ASN A 23 -8.18 6.27 10.90
CA ASN A 23 -9.21 7.31 10.90
C ASN A 23 -9.83 7.53 9.50
N ILE A 24 -10.19 6.43 8.82
CA ILE A 24 -10.86 6.46 7.52
C ILE A 24 -12.23 7.11 7.68
N LYS A 25 -12.57 8.03 6.78
CA LYS A 25 -13.83 8.80 6.80
C LYS A 25 -14.49 8.82 5.44
N ASN A 26 -15.81 8.92 5.44
CA ASN A 26 -16.65 9.03 4.24
C ASN A 26 -16.38 7.94 3.20
N LEU A 27 -16.08 6.71 3.66
CA LEU A 27 -15.82 5.57 2.79
C LEU A 27 -16.98 4.58 2.90
N ILE A 28 -17.58 4.23 1.77
CA ILE A 28 -18.57 3.15 1.68
C ILE A 28 -17.97 2.06 0.80
N THR A 29 -17.96 0.83 1.30
CA THR A 29 -17.45 -0.31 0.54
C THR A 29 -18.36 -1.54 0.69
N HIS A 30 -18.42 -2.32 -0.37
CA HIS A 30 -19.15 -3.58 -0.43
C HIS A 30 -18.17 -4.75 -0.29
N ALA A 31 -18.63 -5.86 0.26
CA ALA A 31 -17.84 -7.07 0.25
C ALA A 31 -17.54 -7.49 -1.20
N ILE A 32 -16.30 -7.91 -1.45
CA ILE A 32 -15.88 -8.39 -2.77
C ILE A 32 -16.09 -9.90 -2.94
N SER A 33 -16.30 -10.63 -1.83
CA SER A 33 -16.50 -12.08 -1.81
C SER A 33 -17.57 -12.51 -0.80
N GLY A 34 -18.07 -13.73 -0.95
CA GLY A 34 -19.08 -14.36 -0.09
C GLY A 34 -20.53 -14.22 -0.59
N GLU A 35 -21.45 -14.91 0.08
CA GLU A 35 -22.89 -14.80 -0.22
C GLU A 35 -23.42 -13.42 0.14
N TYR A 36 -24.38 -12.91 -0.64
CA TYR A 36 -25.01 -11.59 -0.47
C TYR A 36 -24.01 -10.43 -0.37
N ARG A 37 -22.84 -10.56 -1.00
CA ARG A 37 -21.72 -9.60 -0.89
C ARG A 37 -22.12 -8.18 -1.27
N GLU A 38 -23.04 -8.03 -2.21
CA GLU A 38 -23.59 -6.74 -2.64
C GLU A 38 -24.37 -6.03 -1.52
N ASN A 39 -24.91 -6.78 -0.56
CA ASN A 39 -25.67 -6.28 0.58
C ASN A 39 -24.83 -6.20 1.87
N ALA A 40 -23.61 -6.75 1.86
CA ALA A 40 -22.65 -6.70 2.95
C ALA A 40 -21.80 -5.43 2.82
N ILE A 41 -22.18 -4.39 3.55
CA ILE A 41 -21.66 -3.03 3.39
C ILE A 41 -21.03 -2.59 4.71
N ILE A 42 -19.85 -1.99 4.61
CA ILE A 42 -19.20 -1.27 5.70
C ILE A 42 -19.03 0.18 5.26
N HIS A 43 -19.55 1.10 6.07
CA HIS A 43 -19.49 2.54 5.85
C HIS A 43 -18.80 3.22 7.02
N PHE A 44 -17.73 3.97 6.76
CA PHE A 44 -17.15 4.91 7.72
C PHE A 44 -17.77 6.30 7.50
N ASN A 45 -18.48 6.82 8.50
CA ASN A 45 -19.10 8.13 8.40
C ASN A 45 -18.08 9.30 8.47
N SER A 46 -18.56 10.54 8.52
CA SER A 46 -17.70 11.74 8.61
C SER A 46 -16.84 11.82 9.88
N ASP A 47 -17.25 11.10 10.93
CA ASP A 47 -16.54 11.03 12.21
C ASP A 47 -15.57 9.85 12.28
N GLY A 48 -15.52 9.02 11.23
CA GLY A 48 -14.70 7.81 11.17
C GLY A 48 -15.29 6.62 11.93
N ILE A 49 -16.57 6.70 12.29
CA ILE A 49 -17.28 5.64 12.99
C ILE A 49 -17.80 4.62 11.96
N PRO A 50 -17.50 3.32 12.12
CA PRO A 50 -17.98 2.28 11.23
C PRO A 50 -19.46 1.97 11.47
N ILE A 51 -20.23 1.90 10.39
CA ILE A 51 -21.61 1.47 10.31
C ILE A 51 -21.62 0.21 9.44
N VAL A 52 -22.12 -0.90 9.99
CA VAL A 52 -22.03 -2.23 9.40
C VAL A 52 -23.43 -2.73 9.07
N SER A 53 -23.67 -3.21 7.85
CA SER A 53 -24.98 -3.78 7.48
C SER A 53 -25.23 -5.15 8.13
N GLU A 54 -26.51 -5.51 8.30
CA GLU A 54 -26.91 -6.79 8.92
C GLU A 54 -26.42 -8.03 8.16
N ASN A 55 -26.08 -7.88 6.88
CA ASN A 55 -25.62 -8.98 6.03
C ASN A 55 -24.12 -9.23 6.16
N VAL A 56 -23.36 -8.36 6.83
CA VAL A 56 -21.92 -8.57 7.00
C VAL A 56 -21.66 -9.84 7.82
N ARG A 57 -20.76 -10.67 7.32
CA ARG A 57 -20.28 -11.91 7.95
C ARG A 57 -18.78 -11.86 8.12
N THR A 58 -18.26 -12.66 9.04
CA THR A 58 -16.82 -12.71 9.36
C THR A 58 -15.94 -13.15 8.19
N TYR A 59 -16.50 -13.91 7.25
CA TYR A 59 -15.80 -14.38 6.04
C TYR A 59 -15.86 -13.40 4.86
N HIS A 60 -16.63 -12.31 4.98
CA HIS A 60 -16.68 -11.30 3.91
C HIS A 60 -15.36 -10.54 3.85
N MET A 61 -14.82 -10.44 2.64
CA MET A 61 -13.60 -9.70 2.36
C MET A 61 -13.94 -8.33 1.80
N TYR A 62 -13.17 -7.32 2.21
CA TYR A 62 -13.28 -5.95 1.75
C TYR A 62 -11.94 -5.51 1.18
N LYS A 63 -12.02 -4.71 0.11
CA LYS A 63 -10.87 -4.15 -0.57
C LYS A 63 -10.82 -2.65 -0.33
N VAL A 64 -9.65 -2.14 0.01
CA VAL A 64 -9.40 -0.70 0.18
C VAL A 64 -8.07 -0.33 -0.46
N GLU A 65 -8.06 0.80 -1.15
CA GLU A 65 -6.82 1.44 -1.61
C GLU A 65 -6.35 2.40 -0.54
N ILE A 66 -5.08 2.29 -0.16
CA ILE A 66 -4.46 3.12 0.87
C ILE A 66 -3.14 3.67 0.38
N GLU A 67 -2.81 4.88 0.82
CA GLU A 67 -1.48 5.43 0.65
C GLU A 67 -0.63 5.05 1.86
N GLU A 68 0.46 4.31 1.60
CA GLU A 68 1.43 3.94 2.63
C GLU A 68 2.80 4.52 2.30
N PRO A 69 3.57 4.93 3.32
CA PRO A 69 4.94 5.37 3.10
C PRO A 69 5.81 4.23 2.56
N ILE A 70 6.71 4.56 1.63
CA ILE A 70 7.73 3.63 1.18
C ILE A 70 8.80 3.51 2.26
N THR A 71 9.14 2.27 2.57
CA THR A 71 10.22 1.90 3.50
C THR A 71 11.18 0.99 2.75
N GLU A 72 12.37 0.74 3.30
CA GLU A 72 13.34 -0.17 2.69
C GLU A 72 12.80 -1.59 2.50
N ARG A 73 11.77 -1.98 3.26
CA ARG A 73 11.13 -3.30 3.22
C ARG A 73 9.84 -3.32 2.42
N THR A 74 9.43 -2.18 1.88
CA THR A 74 8.22 -2.10 1.06
C THR A 74 8.48 -2.90 -0.21
N ASN A 75 7.70 -3.96 -0.45
CA ASN A 75 7.72 -4.68 -1.72
C ASN A 75 7.19 -3.77 -2.83
N LEU A 76 7.98 -3.57 -3.88
CA LEU A 76 7.72 -2.68 -5.00
C LEU A 76 7.64 -3.50 -6.29
N ASP A 77 6.59 -3.25 -7.07
CA ASP A 77 6.37 -3.94 -8.35
C ASP A 77 7.53 -3.66 -9.34
N THR A 78 8.15 -2.48 -9.24
CA THR A 78 9.32 -2.11 -10.05
C THR A 78 10.27 -1.27 -9.20
N LEU A 79 11.51 -1.73 -9.10
CA LEU A 79 12.61 -1.02 -8.44
C LEU A 79 13.73 -0.82 -9.46
N ILE A 80 14.16 0.42 -9.64
CA ILE A 80 15.20 0.80 -10.59
C ILE A 80 16.44 1.20 -9.79
N GLU A 81 17.51 0.43 -9.95
CA GLU A 81 18.79 0.63 -9.28
C GLU A 81 19.78 1.35 -10.20
N VAL A 82 20.41 2.41 -9.73
CA VAL A 82 21.55 3.05 -10.38
C VAL A 82 22.82 2.69 -9.61
N ARG A 83 23.83 2.16 -10.30
CA ARG A 83 25.13 1.80 -9.72
C ARG A 83 26.20 2.83 -10.03
N GLU A 84 27.29 2.81 -9.25
CA GLU A 84 28.46 3.69 -9.44
C GLU A 84 29.05 3.65 -10.85
N SER A 85 28.97 2.49 -11.51
CA SER A 85 29.40 2.33 -12.90
C SER A 85 28.55 3.09 -13.92
N GLY A 86 27.45 3.72 -13.49
CA GLY A 86 26.41 4.29 -14.34
C GLY A 86 25.46 3.24 -14.93
N THR A 87 25.58 1.97 -14.51
CA THR A 87 24.69 0.90 -14.96
C THR A 87 23.34 1.01 -14.25
N VAL A 88 22.26 0.84 -15.02
CA VAL A 88 20.89 0.83 -14.52
C VAL A 88 20.34 -0.59 -14.56
N HIS A 89 19.82 -1.08 -13.44
CA HIS A 89 19.14 -2.37 -13.33
C HIS A 89 17.67 -2.15 -12.99
N ILE A 90 16.80 -3.01 -13.52
CA ILE A 90 15.38 -3.06 -13.19
C ILE A 90 15.12 -4.37 -12.48
N HIS A 91 14.57 -4.28 -11.28
CA HIS A 91 14.16 -5.39 -10.45
C HIS A 91 12.63 -5.36 -10.29
N TYR A 92 12.03 -6.54 -10.14
CA TYR A 92 10.58 -6.71 -10.05
C TYR A 92 10.24 -7.42 -8.76
N ASP A 93 9.11 -7.05 -8.14
CA ASP A 93 8.57 -7.69 -6.94
C ASP A 93 9.62 -7.85 -5.83
N THR A 94 10.36 -6.77 -5.54
CA THR A 94 11.48 -6.76 -4.58
C THR A 94 11.44 -5.51 -3.71
N SER A 95 12.42 -5.36 -2.83
CA SER A 95 12.56 -4.22 -1.93
C SER A 95 13.99 -3.62 -1.96
N ILE A 96 14.14 -2.37 -1.53
CA ILE A 96 15.45 -1.72 -1.40
C ILE A 96 16.39 -2.61 -0.56
N ARG A 97 15.91 -3.10 0.58
CA ARG A 97 16.70 -3.92 1.51
C ARG A 97 17.25 -5.19 0.87
N GLU A 98 16.54 -5.76 -0.10
CA GLU A 98 16.94 -7.00 -0.77
C GLU A 98 17.94 -6.73 -1.91
N GLU A 99 17.81 -5.58 -2.58
CA GLU A 99 18.66 -5.23 -3.73
C GLU A 99 19.85 -4.34 -3.41
N GLU A 100 19.87 -3.66 -2.26
CA GLU A 100 20.96 -2.75 -1.89
C GLU A 100 22.30 -3.48 -1.88
N ARG A 101 23.29 -2.90 -2.57
CA ARG A 101 24.68 -3.35 -2.59
C ARG A 101 25.58 -2.15 -2.33
N ASP A 102 26.83 -2.43 -1.95
CA ASP A 102 27.86 -1.39 -1.79
C ASP A 102 28.04 -0.52 -3.04
N SER A 103 27.77 -1.07 -4.24
CA SER A 103 27.85 -0.35 -5.52
C SER A 103 26.60 0.47 -5.88
N THR A 104 25.53 0.38 -5.10
CA THR A 104 24.26 1.08 -5.38
C THR A 104 24.38 2.54 -4.98
N VAL A 105 23.94 3.45 -5.86
CA VAL A 105 23.97 4.91 -5.66
C VAL A 105 22.57 5.42 -5.36
N GLU A 106 21.59 5.00 -6.16
CA GLU A 106 20.20 5.46 -6.05
C GLU A 106 19.22 4.32 -6.36
N PHE A 107 18.05 4.38 -5.73
CA PHE A 107 16.88 3.62 -6.10
C PHE A 107 15.71 4.52 -6.46
N HIS A 108 15.06 4.18 -7.57
CA HIS A 108 13.82 4.78 -7.99
C HIS A 108 12.71 3.74 -8.09
N THR A 109 11.47 4.19 -8.06
CA THR A 109 10.31 3.36 -8.39
C THR A 109 9.32 4.14 -9.25
N LEU A 110 8.33 3.44 -9.80
CA LEU A 110 7.24 4.04 -10.55
C LEU A 110 6.06 4.30 -9.62
N ILE A 111 5.72 5.57 -9.42
CA ILE A 111 4.56 6.01 -8.66
C ILE A 111 3.63 6.78 -9.60
N GLU A 112 2.43 6.26 -9.82
CA GLU A 112 1.44 6.84 -10.75
C GLU A 112 2.03 7.13 -12.14
N GLY A 113 2.87 6.22 -12.64
CA GLY A 113 3.52 6.31 -13.95
C GLY A 113 4.72 7.26 -14.02
N LYS A 114 5.15 7.86 -12.89
CA LYS A 114 6.33 8.72 -12.81
C LYS A 114 7.48 8.01 -12.13
N LEU A 115 8.69 8.21 -12.65
CA LEU A 115 9.91 7.77 -11.97
C LEU A 115 10.19 8.70 -10.78
N VAL A 116 10.26 8.12 -9.58
CA VAL A 116 10.45 8.85 -8.33
C VAL A 116 11.67 8.28 -7.61
N LEU A 117 12.61 9.14 -7.22
CA LEU A 117 13.72 8.77 -6.32
C LEU A 117 13.15 8.46 -4.93
N ILE A 118 13.51 7.29 -4.39
CA ILE A 118 13.00 6.83 -3.10
C ILE A 118 14.11 6.53 -2.09
N TRP A 119 15.34 6.35 -2.55
CA TRP A 119 16.50 6.16 -1.71
C TRP A 119 17.76 6.59 -2.46
N ASP A 120 18.71 7.21 -1.76
CA ASP A 120 20.05 7.46 -2.25
C ASP A 120 21.09 7.10 -1.17
N ARG A 121 22.33 6.89 -1.59
CA ARG A 121 23.39 6.44 -0.68
C ARG A 121 23.75 7.47 0.39
N GLU A 122 23.61 8.76 0.11
CA GLU A 122 24.07 9.82 1.00
C GLU A 122 23.09 10.01 2.17
N GLU A 123 21.79 10.01 1.86
CA GLU A 123 20.71 10.33 2.80
C GLU A 123 19.88 9.10 3.21
N GLY A 124 20.00 7.98 2.49
CA GLY A 124 19.15 6.81 2.69
C GLY A 124 17.76 7.01 2.09
N LEU A 125 16.70 6.64 2.81
CA LEU A 125 15.33 6.85 2.35
C LEU A 125 15.00 8.34 2.24
N VAL A 126 14.41 8.75 1.11
CA VAL A 126 14.05 10.15 0.87
C VAL A 126 12.86 10.57 1.75
N GLU A 127 12.99 11.73 2.41
CA GLU A 127 11.97 12.35 3.29
C GLU A 127 10.86 13.12 2.59
#